data_AF-A0A3D3TKB7-F1
#
_entry.id   AF-A0A3D3TKB7-F1
#
_cell.length_a   1.000
_cell.length_b   1.000
_cell.length_c   1.000
_cell.angle_alpha   90.00
_cell.angle_beta   90.00
_cell.angle_gamma   90.00
#
_symmetry.space_group_name_H-M   'P 1'
#
loop_
_entity.id
_entity.type
_entity.pdbx_description
1 polymer ?
#
loop_
_entity_poly.entity_id
_entity_poly.type
_entity_poly.pdbx_seq_one_letter_code
_entity_poly.pdbx_strand_id
1 'polypeptide(L)'
;VVSEDFDGNEANISSAKWDNITDKFTIPQEPANGYGADFVSSGLGSLDKYKGKNIYVAFRYQGDDTTSPKKTTTYQLDDIKICEAVVGIEVEEKKPFYASYTYEGEAWKKTGDNIITLQPADYAEMGLSSGTMSTTQAPNYLPIWLKSEYPYAQDGDVKTVVYKTNAADFYADECIYNNEKSTWIINSFIEEKIDQFVYSTTGWVFDPTIIVDMQDANGKAEYQVIVDYVKTHQAIENPALSIYADSEYYYGFAGRYQNISYRDKDRSADPLYPLSGSTEEKEDFLDARTVEGLQLYLTLRYPDAQPNVSGITQLAEIRVNIYSSRRYNNDNEIWTYTFECTGNKEWKFIKRVSQFGTVEEAVAE
;
A
#
# COMPACT_ATOMS: atom_id res chain seq x y z
N VAL A 1 11.75 35.21 50.45
CA VAL A 1 11.30 34.60 51.72
C VAL A 1 10.06 33.76 51.47
N VAL A 2 9.76 32.79 52.33
CA VAL A 2 8.57 31.91 52.19
C VAL A 2 7.84 31.84 53.52
N SER A 3 6.51 31.83 53.49
CA SER A 3 5.67 31.69 54.68
C SER A 3 4.65 30.57 54.49
N GLU A 4 4.44 29.80 55.55
CA GLU A 4 3.37 28.79 55.64
C GLU A 4 2.13 29.32 56.37
N ASP A 5 2.26 30.42 57.12
CA ASP A 5 1.24 30.98 58.02
C ASP A 5 0.70 32.35 57.59
N PHE A 6 1.25 32.94 56.52
CA PHE A 6 0.65 34.11 55.88
C PHE A 6 -0.69 33.73 55.24
N ASP A 7 -1.71 34.55 55.46
CA ASP A 7 -3.09 34.30 55.06
C ASP A 7 -3.49 35.06 53.78
N GLY A 8 -2.55 35.75 53.14
CA GLY A 8 -2.79 36.60 51.97
C GLY A 8 -3.31 38.00 52.31
N ASN A 9 -3.52 38.34 53.59
CA ASN A 9 -3.98 39.67 54.00
C ASN A 9 -2.79 40.60 54.27
N GLU A 10 -2.71 41.72 53.54
CA GLU A 10 -1.62 42.70 53.65
C GLU A 10 -1.40 43.21 55.09
N ALA A 11 -2.46 43.35 55.88
CA ALA A 11 -2.37 43.78 57.28
C ALA A 11 -1.55 42.83 58.16
N ASN A 12 -1.42 41.56 57.76
CA ASN A 12 -0.76 40.49 58.50
C ASN A 12 0.67 40.20 58.02
N ILE A 13 1.20 40.93 57.03
CA ILE A 13 2.56 40.70 56.50
C ILE A 13 3.61 40.78 57.60
N SER A 14 3.49 41.72 58.54
CA SER A 14 4.46 41.91 59.62
C SER A 14 4.35 40.91 60.77
N SER A 15 3.20 40.24 60.93
CA SER A 15 2.96 39.26 62.00
C SER A 15 3.19 37.81 61.54
N ALA A 16 3.16 37.54 60.23
CA ALA A 16 3.47 36.23 59.66
C ALA A 16 4.95 35.86 59.84
N LYS A 17 5.22 34.55 59.89
CA LYS A 17 6.57 34.01 59.96
C LYS A 17 7.12 33.81 58.55
N TRP A 18 8.31 34.39 58.32
CA TRP A 18 8.97 34.36 57.02
C TRP A 18 10.31 33.64 57.11
N ASP A 19 10.38 32.48 56.48
CA ASP A 19 11.61 31.72 56.31
C ASP A 19 12.47 32.40 55.23
N ASN A 20 13.66 32.85 55.65
CA ASN A 20 14.63 33.43 54.73
C ASN A 20 15.35 32.32 53.95
N ILE A 21 15.26 32.40 52.62
CA ILE A 21 15.91 31.47 51.68
C ILE A 21 16.84 32.21 50.70
N THR A 22 17.19 33.46 50.99
CA THR A 22 18.06 34.28 50.13
C THR A 22 19.43 33.63 49.93
N ASP A 23 19.92 32.87 50.92
CA ASP A 23 21.19 32.13 50.83
C ASP A 23 21.21 31.03 49.75
N LYS A 24 20.04 30.68 49.19
CA LYS A 24 19.91 29.72 48.08
C LYS A 24 20.08 30.36 46.71
N PHE A 25 20.18 31.69 46.65
CA PHE A 25 20.26 32.44 45.42
C PHE A 25 21.51 33.32 45.40
N THR A 26 22.07 33.49 44.20
CA THR A 26 23.17 34.43 43.97
C THR A 26 22.58 35.72 43.42
N ILE A 27 22.50 36.76 44.27
CA ILE A 27 21.95 38.06 43.88
C ILE A 27 23.09 38.97 43.38
N PRO A 28 23.06 39.43 42.12
CA PRO A 28 24.08 40.35 41.60
C PRO A 28 24.20 41.63 42.44
N GLN A 29 25.43 42.10 42.64
CA GLN A 29 25.75 43.33 43.40
C GLN A 29 26.32 44.46 42.51
N GLU A 30 26.54 44.17 41.23
CA GLU A 30 27.05 45.11 40.23
C GLU A 30 25.97 45.44 39.18
N PRO A 31 26.00 46.62 38.55
CA PRO A 31 26.92 47.72 38.81
C PRO A 31 26.51 48.54 40.05
N ALA A 32 27.49 49.16 40.72
CA ALA A 32 27.21 50.05 41.86
C ALA A 32 26.33 51.28 41.53
N ASN A 33 26.21 51.65 40.25
CA ASN A 33 25.33 52.71 39.76
C ASN A 33 24.65 52.29 38.45
N GLY A 34 23.33 52.45 38.36
CA GLY A 34 22.53 52.11 37.17
C GLY A 34 22.05 50.66 37.15
N TYR A 35 21.41 50.27 36.05
CA TYR A 35 20.97 48.89 35.83
C TYR A 35 22.10 48.06 35.21
N GLY A 36 22.11 46.75 35.50
CA GLY A 36 22.95 45.80 34.76
C GLY A 36 22.60 45.78 33.28
N ALA A 37 23.57 45.46 32.43
CA ALA A 37 23.36 45.36 30.98
C ALA A 37 22.48 44.16 30.59
N ASP A 38 22.54 43.08 31.38
CA ASP A 38 21.87 41.80 31.14
C ASP A 38 21.20 41.27 32.41
N PHE A 39 20.13 40.48 32.24
CA PHE A 39 19.57 39.66 33.33
C PHE A 39 20.51 38.48 33.63
N VAL A 40 20.84 38.30 34.91
CA VAL A 40 21.68 37.19 35.37
C VAL A 40 20.81 36.22 36.17
N SER A 41 20.92 34.93 35.86
CA SER A 41 20.22 33.89 36.61
C SER A 41 20.62 33.91 38.09
N SER A 42 19.63 34.02 38.97
CA SER A 42 19.85 33.99 40.43
C SER A 42 19.98 32.56 40.98
N GLY A 43 19.87 31.54 40.14
CA GLY A 43 19.96 30.12 40.51
C GLY A 43 18.62 29.52 40.96
N LEU A 44 18.70 28.35 41.60
CA LEU A 44 17.55 27.56 42.06
C LEU A 44 17.58 27.38 43.59
N GLY A 45 16.46 27.67 44.25
CA GLY A 45 16.27 27.37 45.67
C GLY A 45 15.24 26.26 45.86
N SER A 46 15.64 25.17 46.52
CA SER A 46 14.70 24.08 46.82
C SER A 46 13.62 24.51 47.81
N LEU A 47 12.38 24.14 47.52
CA LEU A 47 11.20 24.31 48.37
C LEU A 47 10.76 22.97 49.02
N ASP A 48 11.61 21.93 48.98
CA ASP A 48 11.23 20.57 49.40
C ASP A 48 10.72 20.50 50.84
N LYS A 49 11.25 21.35 51.74
CA LYS A 49 10.80 21.42 53.14
C LYS A 49 9.33 21.81 53.31
N TYR A 50 8.71 22.39 52.28
CA TYR A 50 7.31 22.83 52.28
C TYR A 50 6.38 21.86 51.56
N LYS A 51 6.86 20.67 51.16
CA LYS A 51 6.08 19.68 50.43
C LYS A 51 4.76 19.37 51.13
N GLY A 52 3.65 19.44 50.37
CA GLY A 52 2.30 19.16 50.86
C GLY A 52 1.65 20.30 51.66
N LYS A 53 2.28 21.48 51.72
CA LYS A 53 1.75 22.65 52.43
C LYS A 53 1.36 23.76 51.44
N ASN A 54 0.39 24.59 51.82
CA ASN A 54 0.14 25.86 51.14
C ASN A 54 1.19 26.86 51.61
N ILE A 55 1.85 27.54 50.66
CA ILE A 55 2.88 28.53 50.96
C ILE A 55 2.64 29.82 50.20
N TYR A 56 3.16 30.92 50.74
CA TYR A 56 3.31 32.20 50.08
C TYR A 56 4.79 32.53 49.92
N VAL A 57 5.19 32.91 48.70
CA VAL A 57 6.54 33.37 48.40
C VAL A 57 6.52 34.88 48.26
N ALA A 58 7.38 35.57 49.00
CA ALA A 58 7.51 37.02 48.93
C ALA A 58 8.95 37.45 48.64
N PHE A 59 9.09 38.48 47.82
CA PHE A 59 10.36 39.14 47.54
C PHE A 59 10.47 40.37 48.44
N ARG A 60 11.33 40.28 49.46
CA ARG A 60 11.50 41.35 50.44
C ARG A 60 12.73 42.18 50.06
N TYR A 61 12.51 43.47 49.92
CA TYR A 61 13.55 44.48 49.79
C TYR A 61 13.61 45.33 51.07
N GLN A 62 14.81 45.67 51.54
CA GLN A 62 15.01 46.55 52.70
C GLN A 62 16.05 47.61 52.37
N GLY A 63 15.63 48.88 52.36
CA GLY A 63 16.51 50.04 52.30
C GLY A 63 16.93 50.52 53.69
N ASP A 64 17.91 51.43 53.74
CA ASP A 64 18.35 52.09 54.96
C ASP A 64 17.93 53.56 54.95
N ASP A 65 16.86 53.85 55.70
CA ASP A 65 16.29 55.20 55.84
C ASP A 65 16.97 56.03 56.95
N THR A 66 17.99 55.46 57.61
CA THR A 66 18.67 56.11 58.75
C THR A 66 19.91 56.91 58.33
N THR A 67 20.38 56.75 57.09
CA THR A 67 21.57 57.44 56.57
C THR A 67 21.24 58.72 55.80
N SER A 68 22.23 59.61 55.65
CA SER A 68 22.17 60.77 54.75
C SER A 68 23.34 60.73 53.75
N PRO A 69 23.08 60.55 52.43
CA PRO A 69 21.76 60.31 51.84
C PRO A 69 21.17 58.96 52.26
N LYS A 70 19.83 58.85 52.21
CA LYS A 70 19.11 57.59 52.41
C LYS A 70 19.62 56.58 51.40
N LYS A 71 19.97 55.36 51.84
CA LYS A 71 20.53 54.33 50.97
C LYS A 71 19.42 53.41 50.50
N THR A 72 19.20 53.39 49.20
CA THR A 72 18.25 52.50 48.52
C THR A 72 18.90 51.88 47.29
N THR A 73 18.33 50.79 46.79
CA THR A 73 18.68 50.16 45.52
C THR A 73 17.40 49.66 44.84
N THR A 74 17.48 49.31 43.57
CA THR A 74 16.36 48.75 42.80
C THR A 74 16.76 47.38 42.27
N TYR A 75 15.89 46.38 42.46
CA TYR A 75 16.02 45.06 41.86
C TYR A 75 14.95 44.87 40.78
N GLN A 76 15.36 44.34 39.63
CA GLN A 76 14.45 43.83 38.62
C GLN A 76 14.47 42.31 38.69
N LEU A 77 13.28 41.71 38.78
CA LEU A 77 13.08 40.27 38.80
C LEU A 77 12.30 39.89 37.57
N ASP A 78 12.75 38.86 36.85
CA ASP A 78 12.09 38.32 35.67
C ASP A 78 12.23 36.80 35.63
N ASP A 79 11.39 36.13 34.82
CA ASP A 79 11.37 34.68 34.63
C ASP A 79 11.28 33.85 35.94
N ILE A 80 10.55 34.39 36.93
CA ILE A 80 10.32 33.70 38.20
C ILE A 80 9.44 32.47 37.96
N LYS A 81 10.02 31.28 38.14
CA LYS A 81 9.32 30.01 38.00
C LYS A 81 9.26 29.26 39.32
N ILE A 82 8.06 28.90 39.75
CA ILE A 82 7.81 27.95 40.83
C ILE A 82 7.27 26.69 40.17
N CYS A 83 8.08 25.64 40.13
CA CYS A 83 7.71 24.37 39.52
C CYS A 83 8.34 23.19 40.25
N GLU A 84 7.80 22.00 40.02
CA GLU A 84 8.52 20.77 40.30
C GLU A 84 9.74 20.70 39.37
N ALA A 85 10.94 20.71 39.95
CA ALA A 85 12.19 20.61 39.21
C ALA A 85 12.71 19.18 39.30
N VAL A 86 12.72 18.47 38.17
CA VAL A 86 13.52 17.24 38.05
C VAL A 86 14.95 17.70 37.82
N VAL A 87 15.85 17.48 38.79
CA VAL A 87 17.28 17.80 38.65
C VAL A 87 17.88 16.83 37.63
N GLY A 88 17.77 17.20 36.35
CA GLY A 88 18.41 16.53 35.23
C GLY A 88 19.79 17.14 35.00
N ILE A 89 20.75 16.28 34.68
CA ILE A 89 22.12 16.63 34.27
C ILE A 89 22.06 17.69 33.17
N GLU A 90 22.73 18.82 33.38
CA GLU A 90 22.91 19.82 32.34
C GLU A 90 23.85 19.25 31.26
N VAL A 91 23.32 18.97 30.07
CA VAL A 91 24.13 18.55 28.92
C VAL A 91 24.69 19.80 28.27
N GLU A 92 26.01 20.01 28.36
CA GLU A 92 26.69 21.21 27.83
C GLU A 92 26.53 21.38 26.31
N GLU A 93 26.27 20.31 25.56
CA GLU A 93 26.00 20.38 24.12
C GLU A 93 24.52 20.16 23.80
N LYS A 94 23.75 21.25 23.71
CA LYS A 94 22.40 21.23 23.15
C LYS A 94 22.48 21.14 21.63
N LYS A 95 22.57 19.92 21.08
CA LYS A 95 22.41 19.67 19.64
C LYS A 95 20.96 19.30 19.33
N PRO A 96 20.38 19.79 18.22
CA PRO A 96 19.04 19.39 17.80
C PRO A 96 18.98 17.88 17.55
N PHE A 97 17.94 17.24 18.05
CA PHE A 97 17.68 15.81 17.86
C PHE A 97 16.23 15.61 17.41
N TYR A 98 16.03 14.83 16.36
CA TYR A 98 14.72 14.57 15.78
C TYR A 98 14.25 13.17 16.16
N ALA A 99 12.94 13.01 16.36
CA ALA A 99 12.35 11.72 16.68
C ALA A 99 10.97 11.60 16.05
N SER A 100 10.65 10.40 15.56
CA SER A 100 9.32 10.05 15.04
C SER A 100 8.47 9.37 16.10
N TYR A 101 7.17 9.70 16.09
CA TYR A 101 6.16 9.11 16.95
C TYR A 101 4.93 8.74 16.10
N THR A 102 4.23 7.69 16.50
CA THR A 102 2.93 7.29 15.93
C THR A 102 1.85 7.54 16.97
N TYR A 103 0.74 8.13 16.53
CA TYR A 103 -0.42 8.33 17.38
C TYR A 103 -1.27 7.05 17.41
N GLU A 104 -1.39 6.42 18.57
CA GLU A 104 -2.16 5.19 18.77
C GLU A 104 -3.50 5.47 19.46
N GLY A 105 -4.27 6.41 18.92
CA GLY A 105 -5.64 6.74 19.37
C GLY A 105 -5.74 7.52 20.69
N GLU A 106 -4.88 7.23 21.67
CA GLU A 106 -4.88 7.85 23.02
C GLU A 106 -3.57 8.57 23.35
N ALA A 107 -2.44 8.13 22.78
CA ALA A 107 -1.12 8.69 23.08
C ALA A 107 -0.17 8.57 21.87
N TRP A 108 0.83 9.46 21.86
CA TRP A 108 1.98 9.35 20.97
C TRP A 108 2.97 8.34 21.53
N LYS A 109 3.31 7.33 20.75
CA LYS A 109 4.36 6.35 21.07
C LYS A 109 5.52 6.47 20.11
N LYS A 110 6.73 6.24 20.61
CA LYS A 110 7.93 6.26 19.77
C LYS A 110 7.79 5.20 18.68
N THR A 111 8.19 5.54 17.45
CA THR A 111 8.18 4.58 16.34
C THR A 111 9.14 3.43 16.57
N GLY A 112 8.87 2.28 15.94
CA GLY A 112 9.78 1.13 15.94
C GLY A 112 11.06 1.37 15.13
N ASP A 113 12.02 0.46 15.26
CA ASP A 113 13.37 0.56 14.66
C ASP A 113 13.38 0.45 13.13
N ASN A 114 12.24 0.18 12.50
CA ASN A 114 12.07 0.23 11.05
C ASN A 114 11.84 1.66 10.54
N ILE A 115 11.46 2.62 11.39
CA ILE A 115 11.31 4.03 11.02
C ILE A 115 12.52 4.81 11.53
N ILE A 116 13.28 5.37 10.60
CA ILE A 116 14.54 6.05 10.86
C ILE A 116 14.39 7.53 10.59
N THR A 117 14.47 8.37 11.62
CA THR A 117 14.49 9.83 11.46
C THR A 117 15.93 10.30 11.28
N LEU A 118 16.26 10.86 10.11
CA LEU A 118 17.60 11.41 9.87
C LEU A 118 17.88 12.56 10.84
N GLN A 119 19.06 12.54 11.44
CA GLN A 119 19.58 13.54 12.36
C GLN A 119 20.42 14.60 11.62
N PRO A 120 20.66 15.77 12.22
CA PRO A 120 21.53 16.80 11.64
C PRO A 120 22.93 16.29 11.23
N ALA A 121 23.49 15.33 11.96
CA ALA A 121 24.78 14.72 11.65
C ALA A 121 24.74 13.91 10.35
N ASP A 122 23.67 13.15 10.12
CA ASP A 122 23.48 12.33 8.92
C ASP A 122 23.50 13.20 7.64
N TYR A 123 22.84 14.36 7.67
CA TYR A 123 22.91 15.32 6.57
C TYR A 123 24.33 15.83 6.33
N ALA A 124 25.09 16.10 7.39
CA ALA A 124 26.47 16.56 7.28
C ALA A 124 27.38 15.48 6.67
N GLU A 125 27.18 14.20 7.05
CA GLU A 125 27.88 13.05 6.45
C GLU A 125 27.54 12.88 4.96
N MET A 126 26.30 13.16 4.58
CA MET A 126 25.87 13.22 3.17
C MET A 126 26.38 14.45 2.42
N GLY A 127 27.06 15.40 3.09
CA GLY A 127 27.52 16.65 2.48
C GLY A 127 26.41 17.70 2.26
N LEU A 128 25.26 17.54 2.90
CA LEU A 128 24.09 18.42 2.81
C LEU A 128 24.12 19.48 3.93
N SER A 129 24.88 20.55 3.70
CA SER A 129 25.11 21.61 4.70
C SER A 129 23.86 22.39 5.11
N SER A 130 22.78 22.35 4.33
CA SER A 130 21.49 22.96 4.68
C SER A 130 20.69 22.15 5.71
N GLY A 131 21.11 20.92 6.02
CA GLY A 131 20.38 20.02 6.92
C GLY A 131 19.04 19.53 6.34
N THR A 132 18.92 19.51 5.01
CA THR A 132 17.70 19.15 4.27
C THR A 132 18.06 18.40 2.99
N MET A 133 17.11 17.60 2.48
CA MET A 133 17.23 16.82 1.26
C MET A 133 15.90 16.83 0.50
N SER A 134 15.89 17.15 -0.80
CA SER A 134 14.66 17.11 -1.60
C SER A 134 14.23 15.66 -1.92
N THR A 135 12.97 15.46 -2.31
CA THR A 135 12.45 14.17 -2.82
C THR A 135 13.15 13.72 -4.09
N THR A 136 13.71 14.63 -4.90
CA THR A 136 14.50 14.30 -6.08
C THR A 136 15.94 13.89 -5.75
N GLN A 137 16.47 14.35 -4.61
CA GLN A 137 17.78 13.95 -4.12
C GLN A 137 17.72 12.60 -3.41
N ALA A 138 16.65 12.33 -2.65
CA ALA A 138 16.51 11.14 -1.81
C ALA A 138 16.89 9.81 -2.50
N PRO A 139 16.46 9.51 -3.75
CA PRO A 139 16.87 8.29 -4.46
C PRO A 139 18.38 8.10 -4.65
N ASN A 140 19.15 9.19 -4.63
CA ASN A 140 20.60 9.16 -4.80
C ASN A 140 21.36 9.09 -3.46
N TYR A 141 20.77 9.58 -2.37
CA TYR A 141 21.45 9.68 -1.07
C TYR A 141 21.04 8.55 -0.10
N LEU A 142 19.73 8.28 0.02
CA LEU A 142 19.22 7.31 1.00
C LEU A 142 19.80 5.91 0.80
N PRO A 143 19.92 5.38 -0.44
CA PRO A 143 20.51 4.07 -0.63
C PRO A 143 21.96 3.94 -0.17
N ILE A 144 22.75 4.99 -0.40
CA ILE A 144 24.17 5.03 -0.05
C ILE A 144 24.31 5.10 1.47
N TRP A 145 23.55 5.99 2.10
CA TRP A 145 23.56 6.15 3.55
C TRP A 145 23.07 4.89 4.28
N LEU A 146 21.93 4.32 3.87
CA LEU A 146 21.41 3.08 4.45
C LEU A 146 22.39 1.90 4.29
N LYS A 147 23.15 1.85 3.20
CA LYS A 147 24.19 0.82 3.02
C LYS A 147 25.35 0.99 4.00
N SER A 148 25.69 2.23 4.37
CA SER A 148 26.71 2.52 5.39
C SER A 148 26.22 2.14 6.79
N GLU A 149 24.98 2.52 7.13
CA GLU A 149 24.39 2.27 8.45
C GLU A 149 24.00 0.81 8.68
N TYR A 150 23.56 0.12 7.64
CA TYR A 150 23.08 -1.26 7.69
C TYR A 150 23.87 -2.16 6.72
N PRO A 151 25.17 -2.38 6.98
CA PRO A 151 26.04 -3.14 6.07
C PRO A 151 25.69 -4.64 5.99
N TYR A 152 24.87 -5.15 6.91
CA TYR A 152 24.44 -6.54 6.99
C TYR A 152 22.96 -6.76 6.64
N ALA A 153 22.34 -5.79 5.95
CA ALA A 153 20.97 -5.91 5.48
C ALA A 153 20.77 -7.18 4.63
N GLN A 154 19.63 -7.82 4.78
CA GLN A 154 19.21 -9.00 4.04
C GLN A 154 18.16 -8.63 2.98
N ASP A 155 18.01 -9.46 1.95
CA ASP A 155 17.03 -9.24 0.89
C ASP A 155 15.62 -9.06 1.48
N GLY A 156 14.93 -8.01 1.04
CA GLY A 156 13.59 -7.67 1.52
C GLY A 156 13.55 -6.96 2.88
N ASP A 157 14.68 -6.67 3.52
CA ASP A 157 14.70 -5.79 4.70
C ASP A 157 14.11 -4.43 4.34
N VAL A 158 13.25 -3.89 5.22
CA VAL A 158 12.51 -2.64 4.99
C VAL A 158 12.89 -1.59 6.03
N LYS A 159 13.18 -0.37 5.57
CA LYS A 159 13.36 0.83 6.40
C LYS A 159 12.55 1.99 5.82
N THR A 160 11.77 2.66 6.65
CA THR A 160 11.14 3.94 6.29
C THR A 160 12.03 5.06 6.80
N VAL A 161 12.62 5.84 5.90
CA VAL A 161 13.50 6.95 6.28
C VAL A 161 12.72 8.25 6.23
N VAL A 162 12.64 8.92 7.38
CA VAL A 162 12.01 10.23 7.56
C VAL A 162 13.10 11.30 7.49
N TYR A 163 12.92 12.28 6.61
CA TYR A 163 13.90 13.34 6.37
C TYR A 163 13.24 14.68 6.08
N LYS A 164 13.95 15.77 6.36
CA LYS A 164 13.52 17.14 6.09
C LYS A 164 13.71 17.51 4.62
N THR A 165 12.67 18.03 3.98
CA THR A 165 12.76 18.63 2.63
C THR A 165 13.00 20.14 2.70
N ASN A 166 12.60 20.77 3.80
CA ASN A 166 12.93 22.15 4.16
C ASN A 166 12.93 22.31 5.70
N ALA A 167 12.96 23.55 6.20
CA ALA A 167 13.04 23.81 7.63
C ALA A 167 11.84 23.29 8.44
N ALA A 168 10.65 23.24 7.85
CA ALA A 168 9.40 22.88 8.51
C ALA A 168 8.82 21.53 8.05
N ASP A 169 9.11 21.12 6.81
CA ASP A 169 8.49 19.95 6.21
C ASP A 169 9.38 18.71 6.28
N PHE A 170 8.73 17.59 6.58
CA PHE A 170 9.32 16.26 6.57
C PHE A 170 8.64 15.40 5.50
N TYR A 171 9.41 14.49 4.94
CA TYR A 171 8.96 13.46 4.01
C TYR A 171 9.44 12.09 4.49
N ALA A 172 8.84 11.04 3.99
CA ALA A 172 9.20 9.67 4.33
C ALA A 172 9.20 8.80 3.09
N ASP A 173 10.29 8.07 2.87
CA ASP A 173 10.41 7.08 1.80
C ASP A 173 10.62 5.70 2.41
N GLU A 174 9.91 4.70 1.91
CA GLU A 174 10.18 3.30 2.22
C GLU A 174 11.32 2.80 1.33
N CYS A 175 12.33 2.18 1.93
CA CYS A 175 13.49 1.63 1.26
C CYS A 175 13.55 0.13 1.52
N ILE A 176 13.73 -0.65 0.45
CA ILE A 176 13.82 -2.12 0.51
C ILE A 176 15.21 -2.53 0.05
N TYR A 177 15.89 -3.37 0.83
CA TYR A 177 17.19 -3.92 0.42
C TYR A 177 17.01 -4.99 -0.66
N ASN A 178 17.81 -4.88 -1.73
CA ASN A 178 17.81 -5.81 -2.85
C ASN A 178 19.19 -6.45 -2.99
N ASN A 179 19.28 -7.77 -2.78
CA ASN A 179 20.52 -8.54 -2.84
C ASN A 179 21.15 -8.53 -4.24
N GLU A 180 20.33 -8.65 -5.30
CA GLU A 180 20.81 -8.70 -6.68
C GLU A 180 21.58 -7.45 -7.09
N LYS A 181 21.10 -6.28 -6.66
CA LYS A 181 21.73 -4.98 -6.90
C LYS A 181 22.69 -4.58 -5.77
N SER A 182 22.74 -5.34 -4.68
CA SER A 182 23.56 -5.08 -3.49
C SER A 182 23.40 -3.65 -2.95
N THR A 183 22.15 -3.16 -2.93
CA THR A 183 21.79 -1.80 -2.51
C THR A 183 20.34 -1.73 -2.03
N TRP A 184 20.03 -0.69 -1.26
CA TRP A 184 18.66 -0.29 -0.96
C TRP A 184 18.02 0.37 -2.18
N ILE A 185 16.72 0.20 -2.36
CA ILE A 185 15.92 0.80 -3.42
C ILE A 185 14.73 1.51 -2.77
N ILE A 186 14.45 2.75 -3.18
CA ILE A 186 13.23 3.44 -2.76
C ILE A 186 12.02 2.75 -3.39
N ASN A 187 11.09 2.31 -2.55
CA ASN A 187 9.80 1.80 -2.96
C ASN A 187 8.93 2.97 -3.44
N SER A 188 8.67 3.02 -4.74
CA SER A 188 7.82 4.06 -5.34
C SER A 188 6.32 3.83 -5.10
N PHE A 189 5.93 2.64 -4.60
CA PHE A 189 4.54 2.16 -4.59
C PHE A 189 3.87 2.17 -5.98
N ILE A 190 4.68 2.28 -7.05
CA ILE A 190 4.23 2.25 -8.44
C ILE A 190 4.60 0.88 -8.99
N GLU A 191 3.58 0.13 -9.41
CA GLU A 191 3.74 -1.11 -10.16
C GLU A 191 3.55 -0.81 -11.65
N GLU A 192 4.54 -1.16 -12.48
CA GLU A 192 4.37 -1.18 -13.93
C GLU A 192 3.64 -2.46 -14.32
N LYS A 193 2.44 -2.32 -14.86
CA LYS A 193 1.64 -3.44 -15.36
C LYS A 193 1.44 -3.32 -16.88
N ILE A 194 1.61 -4.43 -17.58
CA ILE A 194 1.29 -4.56 -19.01
C ILE A 194 -0.03 -5.31 -19.10
N ASP A 195 -1.05 -4.66 -19.66
CA ASP A 195 -2.41 -5.19 -19.81
C ASP A 195 -2.95 -4.88 -21.22
N GLN A 196 -4.07 -5.50 -21.59
CA GLN A 196 -4.75 -5.25 -22.86
C GLN A 196 -5.63 -3.99 -22.77
N PHE A 197 -5.48 -3.10 -23.77
CA PHE A 197 -6.27 -1.89 -23.92
C PHE A 197 -6.75 -1.75 -25.37
N VAL A 198 -7.98 -1.27 -25.53
CA VAL A 198 -8.56 -0.91 -26.84
C VAL A 198 -8.64 0.61 -26.94
N TYR A 199 -8.22 1.17 -28.08
CA TYR A 199 -8.32 2.61 -28.32
C TYR A 199 -9.72 2.99 -28.82
N SER A 200 -10.45 3.73 -28.00
CA SER A 200 -11.79 4.26 -28.31
C SER A 200 -11.74 5.71 -28.80
N THR A 201 -12.89 6.29 -29.17
CA THR A 201 -13.01 7.71 -29.53
C THR A 201 -12.67 8.66 -28.38
N THR A 202 -12.68 8.17 -27.13
CA THR A 202 -12.36 8.94 -25.92
C THR A 202 -10.99 8.58 -25.32
N GLY A 203 -10.21 7.71 -25.97
CA GLY A 203 -8.88 7.28 -25.52
C GLY A 203 -8.77 5.77 -25.25
N TRP A 204 -7.67 5.35 -24.63
CA TRP A 204 -7.44 3.95 -24.24
C TRP A 204 -8.43 3.49 -23.17
N VAL A 205 -9.07 2.35 -23.40
CA VAL A 205 -10.00 1.69 -22.48
C VAL A 205 -9.42 0.32 -22.13
N PHE A 206 -9.31 0.01 -20.85
CA PHE A 206 -8.88 -1.31 -20.38
C PHE A 206 -9.87 -2.36 -20.85
N ASP A 207 -9.36 -3.46 -21.43
CA ASP A 207 -10.17 -4.55 -21.94
C ASP A 207 -9.58 -5.89 -21.45
N PRO A 208 -10.15 -6.50 -20.39
CA PRO A 208 -9.67 -7.77 -19.88
C PRO A 208 -10.10 -8.97 -20.74
N THR A 209 -10.83 -8.78 -21.83
CA THR A 209 -11.43 -9.90 -22.60
C THR A 209 -10.37 -10.91 -23.03
N ILE A 210 -10.58 -12.18 -22.68
CA ILE A 210 -9.72 -13.28 -23.11
C ILE A 210 -10.01 -13.54 -24.59
N ILE A 211 -9.03 -13.35 -25.47
CA ILE A 211 -9.16 -13.63 -26.90
C ILE A 211 -8.40 -14.92 -27.24
N VAL A 212 -9.11 -15.89 -27.80
CA VAL A 212 -8.55 -17.17 -28.27
C VAL A 212 -8.90 -17.36 -29.74
N ASP A 213 -7.90 -17.33 -30.61
CA ASP A 213 -8.06 -17.70 -32.01
C ASP A 213 -7.57 -19.13 -32.25
N MET A 214 -8.47 -20.11 -32.22
CA MET A 214 -8.11 -21.52 -32.48
C MET A 214 -7.84 -21.78 -33.98
N GLN A 215 -7.94 -20.77 -34.85
CA GLN A 215 -7.55 -20.87 -36.26
C GLN A 215 -6.16 -20.32 -36.55
N ASP A 216 -5.44 -19.83 -35.54
CA ASP A 216 -4.07 -19.38 -35.70
C ASP A 216 -3.07 -20.56 -35.83
N ALA A 217 -1.78 -20.24 -35.90
CA ALA A 217 -0.71 -21.24 -36.01
C ALA A 217 -0.61 -22.19 -34.80
N ASN A 218 -1.11 -21.76 -33.63
CA ASN A 218 -1.11 -22.53 -32.38
C ASN A 218 -2.43 -23.27 -32.14
N GLY A 219 -3.47 -22.97 -32.91
CA GLY A 219 -4.84 -23.47 -32.69
C GLY A 219 -4.96 -24.98 -32.57
N LYS A 220 -4.09 -25.76 -33.24
CA LYS A 220 -4.01 -27.23 -33.05
C LYS A 220 -3.88 -27.62 -31.57
N ALA A 221 -3.04 -26.93 -30.80
CA ALA A 221 -2.84 -27.20 -29.39
C ALA A 221 -4.09 -26.88 -28.57
N GLU A 222 -4.86 -25.86 -28.96
CA GLU A 222 -6.08 -25.48 -28.26
C GLU A 222 -7.20 -26.50 -28.43
N TYR A 223 -7.40 -27.00 -29.66
CA TYR A 223 -8.32 -28.13 -29.88
C TYR A 223 -7.89 -29.39 -29.11
N GLN A 224 -6.58 -29.63 -28.98
CA GLN A 224 -6.06 -30.82 -28.31
C GLN A 224 -6.41 -30.87 -26.81
N VAL A 225 -6.61 -29.72 -26.16
CA VAL A 225 -7.02 -29.65 -24.75
C VAL A 225 -8.30 -30.46 -24.51
N ILE A 226 -9.30 -30.28 -25.37
CA ILE A 226 -10.59 -30.99 -25.26
C ILE A 226 -10.45 -32.46 -25.67
N VAL A 227 -9.65 -32.75 -26.69
CA VAL A 227 -9.35 -34.13 -27.10
C VAL A 227 -8.75 -34.93 -25.94
N ASP A 228 -7.74 -34.38 -25.27
CA ASP A 228 -7.06 -35.05 -24.15
C ASP A 228 -7.97 -35.19 -22.93
N TYR A 229 -8.83 -34.20 -22.67
CA TYR A 229 -9.85 -34.30 -21.63
C TYR A 229 -10.82 -35.45 -21.91
N VAL A 230 -11.44 -35.49 -23.09
CA VAL A 230 -12.43 -36.53 -23.43
C VAL A 230 -11.82 -37.92 -23.35
N LYS A 231 -10.56 -38.08 -23.81
CA LYS A 231 -9.81 -39.33 -23.73
C LYS A 231 -9.68 -39.88 -22.31
N THR A 232 -9.57 -38.98 -21.33
CA THR A 232 -9.41 -39.31 -19.90
C THR A 232 -10.71 -39.24 -19.10
N HIS A 233 -11.86 -39.00 -19.75
CA HIS A 233 -13.16 -38.88 -19.11
C HIS A 233 -14.21 -39.71 -19.86
N GLN A 234 -14.92 -39.14 -20.84
CA GLN A 234 -16.03 -39.82 -21.52
C GLN A 234 -15.56 -41.05 -22.33
N ALA A 235 -14.35 -41.02 -22.88
CA ALA A 235 -13.81 -42.13 -23.67
C ALA A 235 -13.31 -43.31 -22.82
N ILE A 236 -13.22 -43.18 -21.49
CA ILE A 236 -12.91 -44.33 -20.61
C ILE A 236 -14.00 -45.40 -20.74
N GLU A 237 -15.26 -44.97 -20.67
CA GLU A 237 -16.42 -45.87 -20.77
C GLU A 237 -16.80 -46.14 -22.23
N ASN A 238 -16.56 -45.19 -23.13
CA ASN A 238 -16.83 -45.35 -24.57
C ASN A 238 -15.60 -44.98 -25.42
N PRO A 239 -14.62 -45.90 -25.60
CA PRO A 239 -13.41 -45.63 -26.37
C PRO A 239 -13.63 -45.22 -27.83
N ALA A 240 -14.81 -45.51 -28.40
CA ALA A 240 -15.15 -45.06 -29.75
C ALA A 240 -15.22 -43.53 -29.88
N LEU A 241 -15.35 -42.80 -28.76
CA LEU A 241 -15.32 -41.33 -28.73
C LEU A 241 -13.94 -40.73 -28.99
N SER A 242 -12.84 -41.47 -28.84
CA SER A 242 -11.48 -40.97 -29.01
C SER A 242 -10.56 -42.05 -29.60
N ILE A 243 -10.89 -42.49 -30.82
CA ILE A 243 -10.14 -43.53 -31.54
C ILE A 243 -8.77 -43.02 -31.99
N TYR A 244 -8.69 -41.74 -32.36
CA TYR A 244 -7.47 -41.09 -32.82
C TYR A 244 -6.87 -40.22 -31.71
N ALA A 245 -5.54 -40.06 -31.71
CA ALA A 245 -4.86 -39.28 -30.68
C ALA A 245 -5.16 -37.76 -30.76
N ASP A 246 -5.65 -37.29 -31.90
CA ASP A 246 -5.82 -35.88 -32.25
C ASP A 246 -7.27 -35.52 -32.61
N SER A 247 -8.23 -36.38 -32.26
CA SER A 247 -9.66 -36.14 -32.48
C SER A 247 -10.51 -36.84 -31.43
N GLU A 248 -11.60 -36.17 -31.05
CA GLU A 248 -12.65 -36.73 -30.21
C GLU A 248 -14.04 -36.44 -30.79
N TYR A 249 -15.02 -37.27 -30.47
CA TYR A 249 -16.35 -37.26 -31.07
C TYR A 249 -17.50 -36.97 -30.09
N TYR A 250 -17.18 -36.70 -28.81
CA TYR A 250 -18.14 -36.31 -27.78
C TYR A 250 -18.46 -34.80 -27.85
N TYR A 251 -17.45 -33.94 -27.96
CA TYR A 251 -17.63 -32.51 -28.27
C TYR A 251 -17.32 -32.22 -29.74
N GLY A 252 -16.60 -33.11 -30.44
CA GLY A 252 -16.30 -33.05 -31.87
C GLY A 252 -14.98 -32.39 -32.23
N PHE A 253 -14.16 -32.03 -31.26
CA PHE A 253 -12.90 -31.31 -31.43
C PHE A 253 -11.85 -32.18 -32.10
N ALA A 254 -11.16 -31.62 -33.10
CA ALA A 254 -10.08 -32.29 -33.80
C ALA A 254 -8.86 -31.39 -33.97
N GLY A 255 -7.80 -31.66 -33.20
CA GLY A 255 -6.54 -30.92 -33.25
C GLY A 255 -5.85 -30.98 -34.61
N ARG A 256 -5.90 -32.13 -35.30
CA ARG A 256 -5.29 -32.28 -36.63
C ARG A 256 -5.94 -31.41 -37.70
N TYR A 257 -7.26 -31.25 -37.63
CA TYR A 257 -8.04 -30.53 -38.64
C TYR A 257 -8.37 -29.10 -38.20
N GLN A 258 -8.08 -28.75 -36.94
CA GLN A 258 -8.41 -27.48 -36.32
C GLN A 258 -9.89 -27.11 -36.51
N ASN A 259 -10.77 -28.09 -36.29
CA ASN A 259 -12.21 -27.92 -36.44
C ASN A 259 -13.00 -28.71 -35.40
N ILE A 260 -14.28 -28.38 -35.31
CA ILE A 260 -15.30 -29.11 -34.56
C ILE A 260 -16.18 -29.81 -35.58
N SER A 261 -16.13 -31.14 -35.62
CA SER A 261 -16.91 -31.89 -36.60
C SER A 261 -18.35 -32.04 -36.19
N TYR A 262 -19.24 -31.65 -37.10
CA TYR A 262 -20.67 -31.86 -36.99
C TYR A 262 -21.13 -33.09 -37.78
N ARG A 263 -20.26 -33.87 -38.42
CA ARG A 263 -20.64 -34.98 -39.32
C ARG A 263 -21.35 -36.13 -38.58
N ASP A 264 -22.47 -36.62 -39.12
CA ASP A 264 -23.20 -37.80 -38.60
C ASP A 264 -22.27 -38.98 -38.29
N LYS A 265 -21.34 -39.29 -39.22
CA LYS A 265 -20.42 -40.43 -39.06
C LYS A 265 -19.52 -40.33 -37.83
N ASP A 266 -19.13 -39.12 -37.46
CA ASP A 266 -18.25 -38.88 -36.30
C ASP A 266 -19.11 -38.84 -35.04
N ARG A 267 -20.21 -38.09 -35.09
CA ARG A 267 -21.10 -37.82 -33.95
C ARG A 267 -21.91 -39.04 -33.52
N SER A 268 -22.12 -40.02 -34.39
CA SER A 268 -22.77 -41.29 -34.05
C SER A 268 -22.02 -42.14 -33.01
N ALA A 269 -20.76 -41.81 -32.72
CA ALA A 269 -20.02 -42.43 -31.61
C ALA A 269 -20.55 -41.99 -30.23
N ASP A 270 -21.20 -40.82 -30.14
CA ASP A 270 -21.90 -40.36 -28.95
C ASP A 270 -23.31 -41.00 -28.91
N PRO A 271 -23.61 -41.84 -27.90
CA PRO A 271 -24.89 -42.52 -27.81
C PRO A 271 -26.08 -41.57 -27.59
N LEU A 272 -25.84 -40.33 -27.15
CA LEU A 272 -26.87 -39.31 -26.97
C LEU A 272 -27.16 -38.54 -28.26
N TYR A 273 -26.34 -38.70 -29.30
CA TYR A 273 -26.53 -38.01 -30.56
C TYR A 273 -27.83 -38.46 -31.26
N PRO A 274 -28.75 -37.55 -31.62
CA PRO A 274 -30.03 -37.90 -32.25
C PRO A 274 -29.85 -38.27 -33.73
N LEU A 275 -29.26 -39.42 -34.01
CA LEU A 275 -28.91 -39.86 -35.37
C LEU A 275 -30.13 -39.96 -36.31
N SER A 276 -31.30 -40.31 -35.78
CA SER A 276 -32.57 -40.38 -36.52
C SER A 276 -33.43 -39.11 -36.38
N GLY A 277 -32.93 -38.09 -35.69
CA GLY A 277 -33.60 -36.80 -35.56
C GLY A 277 -33.59 -36.00 -36.86
N SER A 278 -34.43 -34.96 -36.88
CA SER A 278 -34.45 -33.94 -37.92
C SER A 278 -33.11 -33.19 -38.00
N THR A 279 -32.92 -32.46 -39.10
CA THR A 279 -31.74 -31.59 -39.28
C THR A 279 -31.60 -30.58 -38.14
N GLU A 280 -32.72 -29.99 -37.68
CA GLU A 280 -32.74 -29.00 -36.61
C GLU A 280 -32.34 -29.62 -35.27
N GLU A 281 -32.96 -30.74 -34.89
CA GLU A 281 -32.62 -31.46 -33.64
C GLU A 281 -31.14 -31.88 -33.58
N LYS A 282 -30.60 -32.33 -34.71
CA LYS A 282 -29.17 -32.68 -34.82
C LYS A 282 -28.28 -31.47 -34.65
N GLU A 283 -28.63 -30.36 -35.27
CA GLU A 283 -27.82 -29.15 -35.20
C GLU A 283 -27.87 -28.54 -33.79
N ASP A 284 -29.06 -28.42 -33.20
CA ASP A 284 -29.26 -27.90 -31.84
C ASP A 284 -28.44 -28.69 -30.82
N PHE A 285 -28.43 -30.02 -30.94
CA PHE A 285 -27.60 -30.89 -30.11
C PHE A 285 -26.10 -30.59 -30.25
N LEU A 286 -25.62 -30.39 -31.48
CA LEU A 286 -24.20 -30.15 -31.75
C LEU A 286 -23.77 -28.74 -31.34
N ASP A 287 -24.66 -27.77 -31.47
CA ASP A 287 -24.46 -26.42 -30.97
C ASP A 287 -24.34 -26.41 -29.45
N ALA A 288 -25.25 -27.11 -28.75
CA ALA A 288 -25.16 -27.28 -27.30
C ALA A 288 -23.84 -27.96 -26.89
N ARG A 289 -23.43 -29.03 -27.59
CA ARG A 289 -22.14 -29.68 -27.31
C ARG A 289 -20.94 -28.81 -27.61
N THR A 290 -20.99 -27.97 -28.63
CA THR A 290 -19.91 -27.02 -28.91
C THR A 290 -19.79 -25.99 -27.79
N VAL A 291 -20.92 -25.45 -27.34
CA VAL A 291 -20.96 -24.53 -26.19
C VAL A 291 -20.38 -25.19 -24.93
N GLU A 292 -20.82 -26.39 -24.58
CA GLU A 292 -20.31 -27.15 -23.43
C GLU A 292 -18.80 -27.42 -23.53
N GLY A 293 -18.33 -27.85 -24.70
CA GLY A 293 -16.91 -28.10 -24.95
C GLY A 293 -16.05 -26.85 -24.82
N LEU A 294 -16.55 -25.70 -25.26
CA LEU A 294 -15.86 -24.40 -25.15
C LEU A 294 -15.88 -23.85 -23.71
N GLN A 295 -16.97 -24.04 -22.96
CA GLN A 295 -17.01 -23.72 -21.52
C GLN A 295 -15.94 -24.54 -20.77
N LEU A 296 -15.88 -25.85 -21.03
CA LEU A 296 -14.86 -26.73 -20.46
C LEU A 296 -13.44 -26.28 -20.86
N TYR A 297 -13.23 -25.91 -22.12
CA TYR A 297 -11.92 -25.41 -22.58
C TYR A 297 -11.47 -24.20 -21.76
N LEU A 298 -12.36 -23.23 -21.54
CA LEU A 298 -12.06 -22.03 -20.75
C LEU A 298 -11.77 -22.39 -19.29
N THR A 299 -12.53 -23.31 -18.68
CA THR A 299 -12.29 -23.81 -17.32
C THR A 299 -10.91 -24.48 -17.18
N LEU A 300 -10.47 -25.22 -18.20
CA LEU A 300 -9.17 -25.90 -18.20
C LEU A 300 -8.00 -24.95 -18.43
N ARG A 301 -8.15 -23.99 -19.36
CA ARG A 301 -7.07 -23.06 -19.75
C ARG A 301 -6.93 -21.86 -18.81
N TYR A 302 -8.04 -21.40 -18.26
CA TYR A 302 -8.09 -20.21 -17.42
C TYR A 302 -8.74 -20.56 -16.06
N PRO A 303 -8.14 -21.48 -15.29
CA PRO A 303 -8.74 -21.99 -14.05
C PRO A 303 -8.86 -20.92 -12.95
N ASP A 304 -8.08 -19.84 -13.05
CA ASP A 304 -8.05 -18.74 -12.08
C ASP A 304 -8.81 -17.49 -12.57
N ALA A 305 -9.51 -17.58 -13.71
CA ALA A 305 -10.32 -16.49 -14.23
C ALA A 305 -11.35 -16.04 -13.20
N GLN A 306 -11.40 -14.73 -12.96
CA GLN A 306 -12.35 -14.10 -12.06
C GLN A 306 -13.50 -13.48 -12.86
N PRO A 307 -14.71 -13.38 -12.30
CA PRO A 307 -15.86 -12.80 -13.02
C PRO A 307 -15.67 -11.31 -13.33
N ASN A 308 -14.83 -10.62 -12.56
CA ASN A 308 -14.51 -9.22 -12.75
C ASN A 308 -13.00 -8.99 -12.66
N VAL A 309 -12.47 -8.17 -13.56
CA VAL A 309 -11.08 -7.70 -13.54
C VAL A 309 -11.10 -6.17 -13.58
N SER A 310 -10.57 -5.55 -12.53
CA SER A 310 -10.55 -4.08 -12.38
C SER A 310 -11.91 -3.40 -12.54
N GLY A 311 -12.99 -4.05 -12.09
CA GLY A 311 -14.36 -3.53 -12.19
C GLY A 311 -15.03 -3.71 -13.56
N ILE A 312 -14.42 -4.45 -14.48
CA ILE A 312 -14.98 -4.82 -15.79
C ILE A 312 -15.32 -6.31 -15.78
N THR A 313 -16.50 -6.67 -16.29
CA THR A 313 -16.90 -8.06 -16.50
C THR A 313 -15.89 -8.79 -17.38
N GLN A 314 -15.43 -9.95 -16.92
CA GLN A 314 -14.50 -10.78 -17.67
C GLN A 314 -15.25 -11.55 -18.77
N LEU A 315 -15.00 -11.17 -20.02
CA LEU A 315 -15.48 -11.90 -21.19
C LEU A 315 -14.40 -12.80 -21.77
N ALA A 316 -14.80 -13.78 -22.57
CA ALA A 316 -13.92 -14.54 -23.44
C ALA A 316 -14.51 -14.61 -24.85
N GLU A 317 -13.69 -14.42 -25.87
CA GLU A 317 -14.05 -14.64 -27.27
C GLU A 317 -13.18 -15.75 -27.86
N ILE A 318 -13.84 -16.80 -28.35
CA ILE A 318 -13.17 -17.97 -28.93
C ILE A 318 -13.58 -18.11 -30.39
N ARG A 319 -12.61 -18.05 -31.29
CA ARG A 319 -12.80 -18.26 -32.73
C ARG A 319 -12.48 -19.70 -33.10
N VAL A 320 -13.49 -20.41 -33.61
CA VAL A 320 -13.41 -21.84 -33.99
C VAL A 320 -13.93 -22.08 -35.40
N ASN A 321 -13.62 -23.22 -35.98
CA ASN A 321 -14.13 -23.66 -37.27
C ASN A 321 -15.07 -24.86 -37.09
N ILE A 322 -16.32 -24.71 -37.50
CA ILE A 322 -17.33 -25.78 -37.52
C ILE A 322 -17.27 -26.46 -38.88
N TYR A 323 -17.15 -27.78 -38.87
CA TYR A 323 -17.07 -28.58 -40.09
C TYR A 323 -18.34 -29.39 -40.31
N SER A 324 -18.99 -29.21 -41.46
CA SER A 324 -20.22 -29.89 -41.90
C SER A 324 -21.45 -29.51 -41.08
N SER A 325 -21.67 -28.21 -40.84
CA SER A 325 -22.96 -27.70 -40.35
C SER A 325 -24.09 -28.11 -41.30
N ARG A 326 -25.28 -28.40 -40.76
CA ARG A 326 -26.46 -28.73 -41.58
C ARG A 326 -27.36 -27.52 -41.83
N ARG A 327 -27.16 -26.43 -41.08
CA ARG A 327 -27.90 -25.17 -41.28
C ARG A 327 -27.38 -24.38 -42.47
N TYR A 328 -26.11 -24.54 -42.82
CA TYR A 328 -25.45 -23.75 -43.85
C TYR A 328 -24.82 -24.64 -44.93
N ASN A 329 -24.84 -24.19 -46.19
CA ASN A 329 -24.29 -24.94 -47.33
C ASN A 329 -22.75 -24.86 -47.42
N ASN A 330 -22.05 -24.70 -46.30
CA ASN A 330 -20.60 -24.57 -46.24
C ASN A 330 -20.00 -25.83 -45.60
N ASP A 331 -18.91 -26.33 -46.19
CA ASP A 331 -18.20 -27.46 -45.58
C ASP A 331 -17.50 -27.03 -44.28
N ASN A 332 -17.01 -25.78 -44.22
CA ASN A 332 -16.34 -25.21 -43.05
C ASN A 332 -16.85 -23.79 -42.81
N GLU A 333 -17.11 -23.44 -41.56
CA GLU A 333 -17.54 -22.11 -41.16
C GLU A 333 -16.86 -21.66 -39.88
N ILE A 334 -16.27 -20.47 -39.92
CA ILE A 334 -15.66 -19.88 -38.74
C ILE A 334 -16.74 -19.14 -37.93
N TRP A 335 -16.75 -19.42 -36.63
CA TRP A 335 -17.63 -18.80 -35.65
C TRP A 335 -16.80 -18.24 -34.49
N THR A 336 -17.18 -17.05 -34.03
CA THR A 336 -16.66 -16.46 -32.78
C THR A 336 -17.71 -16.60 -31.71
N TYR A 337 -17.38 -17.30 -30.62
CA TYR A 337 -18.24 -17.49 -29.45
C TYR A 337 -17.82 -16.53 -28.35
N THR A 338 -18.79 -15.83 -27.76
CA THR A 338 -18.59 -14.97 -26.59
C THR A 338 -19.14 -15.65 -25.34
N PHE A 339 -18.32 -15.69 -24.29
CA PHE A 339 -18.68 -16.18 -22.97
C PHE A 339 -18.45 -15.10 -21.90
N GLU A 340 -19.21 -15.16 -20.82
CA GLU A 340 -19.03 -14.37 -19.61
C GLU A 340 -18.56 -15.28 -18.47
N CYS A 341 -17.50 -14.91 -17.76
CA CYS A 341 -17.10 -15.62 -16.55
C CYS A 341 -18.07 -15.30 -15.42
N THR A 342 -18.75 -16.31 -14.87
CA THR A 342 -19.70 -16.13 -13.76
C THR A 342 -19.08 -16.45 -12.39
N GLY A 343 -17.77 -16.75 -12.36
CA GLY A 343 -17.04 -17.19 -11.17
C GLY A 343 -17.04 -18.72 -11.01
N ASN A 344 -16.31 -19.23 -10.01
CA ASN A 344 -16.21 -20.68 -9.74
C ASN A 344 -15.80 -21.56 -10.93
N LYS A 345 -14.99 -21.02 -11.86
CA LYS A 345 -14.61 -21.69 -13.12
C LYS A 345 -15.79 -21.99 -14.05
N GLU A 346 -16.89 -21.25 -13.90
CA GLU A 346 -18.07 -21.34 -14.74
C GLU A 346 -18.10 -20.21 -15.78
N TRP A 347 -18.57 -20.57 -16.98
CA TRP A 347 -18.64 -19.68 -18.12
C TRP A 347 -20.04 -19.73 -18.69
N LYS A 348 -20.69 -18.58 -18.81
CA LYS A 348 -22.01 -18.46 -19.42
C LYS A 348 -21.86 -18.11 -20.90
N PHE A 349 -22.48 -18.89 -21.78
CA PHE A 349 -22.57 -18.53 -23.19
C PHE A 349 -23.43 -17.29 -23.38
N ILE A 350 -22.95 -16.33 -24.16
CA ILE A 350 -23.65 -15.07 -24.44
C ILE A 350 -24.18 -15.06 -25.87
N LYS A 351 -23.30 -15.29 -26.84
CA LYS A 351 -23.64 -15.28 -28.26
C LYS A 351 -22.57 -15.95 -29.09
N ARG A 352 -22.88 -16.27 -30.34
CA ARG A 352 -21.91 -16.58 -31.38
C ARG A 352 -22.19 -15.80 -32.65
N VAL A 353 -21.14 -15.47 -33.39
CA VAL A 353 -21.21 -14.74 -34.65
C VAL A 353 -20.44 -15.49 -35.72
N SER A 354 -21.08 -15.79 -36.84
CA SER A 354 -20.41 -16.41 -38.00
C SER A 354 -19.54 -15.41 -38.74
N GLN A 355 -18.57 -15.91 -39.50
CA GLN A 355 -17.80 -15.10 -40.46
C GLN A 355 -18.67 -14.41 -41.54
N PHE A 356 -19.92 -14.83 -41.71
CA PHE A 356 -20.89 -14.20 -42.63
C PHE A 356 -21.85 -13.22 -41.95
N GLY A 357 -21.69 -12.98 -40.64
CA GLY A 357 -22.46 -11.99 -39.88
C GLY A 357 -23.78 -12.51 -39.29
N THR A 358 -24.09 -13.80 -39.43
CA THR A 358 -25.18 -14.44 -38.66
C THR A 358 -24.86 -14.36 -37.17
N VAL A 359 -25.79 -13.84 -36.37
CA VAL A 359 -25.68 -13.73 -34.91
C VAL A 359 -26.71 -14.66 -34.28
N GLU A 360 -26.26 -15.47 -33.32
CA GLU A 360 -27.12 -16.29 -32.50
C GLU A 360 -26.81 -16.01 -31.02
N GLU A 361 -27.83 -15.66 -30.25
CA GLU A 361 -27.69 -15.28 -28.83
C GLU A 361 -28.19 -16.42 -27.93
N ALA A 362 -27.68 -16.46 -26.70
CA ALA A 362 -28.22 -17.36 -25.68
C ALA A 362 -29.72 -17.08 -25.49
N VAL A 363 -30.52 -18.14 -25.40
CA VAL A 363 -31.94 -18.02 -25.08
C VAL A 363 -32.06 -17.43 -23.67
N ALA A 364 -32.85 -16.37 -23.50
CA ALA A 364 -33.08 -15.77 -22.20
C ALA A 364 -33.72 -16.81 -21.26
N GLU A 365 -33.03 -17.12 -20.16
CA GLU A 365 -33.54 -17.97 -19.06
C GLU A 365 -34.64 -17.28 -18.25
#